data_AF-A0A537JBH7-F1
#
_entry.id   AF-A0A537JBH7-F1
#
_cell.length_a   1.000
_cell.length_b   1.000
_cell.length_c   1.000
_cell.angle_alpha   90.00
_cell.angle_beta   90.00
_cell.angle_gamma   90.00
#
_symmetry.space_group_name_H-M   'P 1'
#
loop_
_entity.id
_entity.type
_entity.pdbx_description
1 polymer ?
#
loop_
_entity_poly.entity_id
_entity_poly.type
_entity_poly.pdbx_seq_one_letter_code
_entity_poly.pdbx_strand_id
1 'polypeptide(L)'
;MTMPRIPYVDPASIADPEILGYLEVARREGTPRPESQAVRAHNPAVIRAFSQAWGLTFRGGVLDHSLKELCRVYVSKSIECEY
;
A
#
# COMPACT_ATOMS: atom_id res chain seq x y z
N MET A 1 8.21 -11.90 15.16
CA MET A 1 7.56 -10.81 14.40
C MET A 1 7.61 -9.56 15.26
N THR A 2 8.35 -8.53 14.83
CA THR A 2 8.43 -7.26 15.57
C THR A 2 7.08 -6.57 15.49
N MET A 3 6.54 -6.12 16.63
CA MET A 3 5.26 -5.41 16.64
C MET A 3 5.37 -4.09 15.85
N PRO A 4 4.38 -3.76 15.01
CA PRO A 4 4.36 -2.46 14.34
C PRO A 4 4.22 -1.34 15.39
N ARG A 5 4.96 -0.25 15.21
CA ARG A 5 4.90 0.92 16.13
C ARG A 5 3.57 1.65 16.06
N ILE A 6 2.85 1.52 14.95
CA ILE A 6 1.51 2.05 14.74
C ILE A 6 0.58 0.84 14.62
N PRO A 7 -0.51 0.75 15.42
CA PRO A 7 -1.46 -0.35 15.32
C PRO A 7 -2.14 -0.36 13.95
N TYR A 8 -2.74 -1.47 13.56
CA TYR A 8 -3.54 -1.53 12.33
C TYR A 8 -4.96 -1.04 12.62
N VAL A 9 -5.51 -0.21 11.72
CA VAL A 9 -6.93 0.15 11.80
C VAL A 9 -7.77 -1.10 11.54
N ASP A 10 -8.81 -1.31 12.36
CA ASP A 10 -9.84 -2.31 12.09
C ASP A 10 -10.69 -1.83 10.89
N PRO A 11 -10.72 -2.56 9.76
CA PRO A 11 -11.54 -2.18 8.61
C PRO A 11 -13.02 -2.01 8.97
N ALA A 12 -13.54 -2.75 9.97
CA ALA A 12 -14.94 -2.62 10.40
C ALA A 12 -15.24 -1.25 11.05
N SER A 13 -14.21 -0.52 11.50
CA SER A 13 -14.36 0.82 12.07
C SER A 13 -14.37 1.94 11.02
N ILE A 14 -14.11 1.62 9.74
CA ILE A 14 -14.03 2.59 8.65
C ILE A 14 -15.37 2.67 7.92
N ALA A 15 -16.00 3.84 7.90
CA ALA A 15 -17.25 4.06 7.18
C ALA A 15 -17.04 4.53 5.72
N ASP A 16 -15.85 5.02 5.38
CA ASP A 16 -15.54 5.60 4.07
C ASP A 16 -15.34 4.49 3.00
N PRO A 17 -16.23 4.39 1.99
CA PRO A 17 -16.18 3.31 1.01
C PRO A 17 -14.97 3.39 0.09
N GLU A 18 -14.41 4.58 -0.15
CA GLU A 18 -13.21 4.74 -0.96
C GLU A 18 -12.01 4.12 -0.25
N ILE A 19 -11.88 4.39 1.05
CA ILE A 19 -10.82 3.85 1.89
C ILE A 19 -10.94 2.33 2.02
N LEU A 20 -12.16 1.82 2.25
CA LEU A 20 -12.42 0.38 2.24
C LEU A 20 -12.02 -0.27 0.91
N GLY A 21 -12.30 0.42 -0.21
CA GLY A 21 -11.86 -0.02 -1.53
C GLY A 21 -10.35 -0.17 -1.65
N TYR A 22 -9.57 0.79 -1.14
CA TYR A 22 -8.10 0.68 -1.15
C TYR A 22 -7.59 -0.48 -0.29
N LEU A 23 -8.21 -0.73 0.87
CA LEU A 23 -7.84 -1.86 1.73
C LEU A 23 -8.17 -3.20 1.06
N GLU A 24 -9.30 -3.31 0.38
CA GLU A 24 -9.68 -4.53 -0.34
C GLU A 24 -8.76 -4.81 -1.54
N VAL A 25 -8.37 -3.78 -2.28
CA VAL A 25 -7.36 -3.91 -3.34
C VAL A 25 -6.05 -4.42 -2.76
N ALA A 26 -5.58 -3.85 -1.65
CA ALA A 26 -4.37 -4.31 -0.98
C ALA A 26 -4.47 -5.78 -0.54
N ARG A 27 -5.60 -6.19 0.04
CA ARG A 27 -5.87 -7.58 0.46
C ARG A 27 -5.85 -8.56 -0.71
N ARG A 28 -6.44 -8.19 -1.85
CA ARG A 28 -6.54 -9.04 -3.04
C ARG A 28 -5.20 -9.15 -3.77
N GLU A 29 -4.51 -8.02 -3.92
CA GLU A 29 -3.33 -7.93 -4.78
C GLU A 29 -2.01 -8.17 -4.04
N GLY A 30 -2.00 -8.01 -2.71
CA GLY A 30 -0.80 -8.06 -1.88
C GLY A 30 0.16 -6.88 -2.05
N THR A 31 -0.04 -6.01 -3.06
CA THR A 31 0.78 -4.83 -3.34
C THR A 31 -0.08 -3.60 -3.66
N PRO A 32 -0.03 -2.54 -2.82
CA PRO A 32 0.78 -2.39 -1.60
C PRO A 32 0.33 -3.37 -0.51
N ARG A 33 1.22 -3.72 0.42
CA ARG A 33 0.91 -4.70 1.48
C ARG A 33 -0.30 -4.28 2.32
N PRO A 34 -1.22 -5.21 2.68
CA PRO A 34 -2.38 -4.91 3.51
C PRO A 34 -2.02 -4.23 4.83
N GLU A 35 -0.97 -4.69 5.50
CA GLU A 35 -0.54 -4.16 6.80
C GLU A 35 -0.10 -2.70 6.69
N SER A 36 0.68 -2.36 5.65
CA SER A 36 1.11 -0.98 5.42
C SER A 36 -0.08 -0.08 5.09
N GLN A 37 -1.08 -0.58 4.36
CA GLN A 37 -2.29 0.18 4.05
C GLN A 37 -3.17 0.36 5.29
N ALA A 38 -3.27 -0.65 6.17
CA ALA A 38 -3.97 -0.53 7.43
C ALA A 38 -3.32 0.50 8.38
N VAL A 39 -1.99 0.67 8.32
CA VAL A 39 -1.30 1.78 9.01
C VAL A 39 -1.67 3.13 8.38
N ARG A 40 -1.65 3.24 7.05
CA ARG A 40 -2.02 4.51 6.37
C ARG A 40 -3.48 4.90 6.60
N ALA A 41 -4.37 3.93 6.79
CA ALA A 41 -5.79 4.15 7.01
C ALA A 41 -6.11 4.94 8.29
N HIS A 42 -5.17 5.07 9.23
CA HIS A 42 -5.30 6.01 10.36
C HIS A 42 -5.49 7.46 9.92
N ASN A 43 -5.03 7.82 8.72
CA ASN A 43 -5.22 9.14 8.15
C ASN A 43 -5.83 9.03 6.74
N PRO A 44 -7.11 9.41 6.56
CA PRO A 44 -7.81 9.39 5.28
C PRO A 44 -7.08 10.09 4.13
N ALA A 45 -6.42 11.21 4.38
CA ALA A 45 -5.70 11.94 3.34
C ALA A 45 -4.44 11.18 2.89
N VAL A 46 -3.74 10.54 3.83
CA VAL A 46 -2.51 9.77 3.54
C VAL A 46 -2.83 8.54 2.70
N ILE A 47 -3.83 7.74 3.09
CA ILE A 47 -4.17 6.53 2.33
C ILE A 47 -4.67 6.86 0.92
N ARG A 48 -5.45 7.94 0.74
CA ARG A 48 -5.89 8.41 -0.57
C ARG A 48 -4.72 8.81 -1.46
N ALA A 49 -3.91 9.75 -0.98
CA ALA A 49 -2.79 10.29 -1.76
C ALA A 49 -1.83 9.17 -2.19
N PHE A 50 -1.50 8.26 -1.27
CA PHE A 50 -0.64 7.12 -1.58
C PHE A 50 -1.28 6.16 -2.58
N SER A 51 -2.53 5.75 -2.38
CA SER A 51 -3.18 4.74 -3.22
C SER A 51 -3.43 5.24 -4.64
N GLN A 52 -3.78 6.51 -4.80
CA GLN A 52 -3.94 7.15 -6.11
C GLN A 52 -2.59 7.24 -6.85
N ALA A 53 -1.55 7.74 -6.17
CA ALA A 53 -0.20 7.81 -6.76
C ALA A 53 0.33 6.42 -7.15
N TRP A 54 0.11 5.41 -6.29
CA TRP A 54 0.47 4.02 -6.57
C TRP A 54 -0.25 3.48 -7.80
N GLY A 55 -1.57 3.68 -7.90
CA GLY A 55 -2.35 3.24 -9.05
C GLY A 55 -1.84 3.85 -10.37
N LEU A 56 -1.59 5.16 -10.38
CA LEU A 56 -1.12 5.88 -11.56
C LEU A 56 0.27 5.44 -12.03
N THR A 57 1.20 5.24 -11.08
CA THR A 57 2.62 5.03 -11.40
C THR A 57 3.02 3.56 -11.48
N PHE A 58 2.46 2.73 -10.61
CA PHE A 58 2.92 1.35 -10.43
C PHE A 58 2.06 0.34 -11.19
N ARG A 59 0.73 0.55 -11.21
CA ARG A 59 -0.22 -0.30 -11.96
C ARG A 59 -0.48 0.24 -13.37
N GLY A 60 -0.61 1.56 -13.53
CA GLY A 60 -0.71 2.24 -14.83
C GLY A 60 0.67 2.65 -15.39
N GLY A 61 0.67 3.35 -16.53
CA GLY A 61 1.89 3.87 -17.18
C GLY A 61 2.43 3.00 -18.32
N VAL A 62 3.59 3.39 -18.86
CA VAL A 62 4.12 2.85 -20.14
C VAL A 62 5.04 1.63 -20.01
N LEU A 63 5.58 1.38 -18.82
CA LEU A 63 6.46 0.24 -18.57
C LEU A 63 5.65 -0.99 -18.11
N ASP A 64 6.14 -2.17 -18.47
CA ASP A 64 5.59 -3.44 -18.00
C ASP A 64 5.63 -3.55 -16.48
N HIS A 65 4.61 -4.19 -15.92
CA HIS A 65 4.50 -4.36 -14.47
C HIS A 65 5.67 -5.18 -13.88
N SER A 66 6.15 -6.20 -14.59
CA SER A 66 7.30 -7.01 -14.16
C SER A 66 8.57 -6.19 -14.00
N LEU A 67 8.82 -5.22 -14.91
CA LEU A 67 9.96 -4.31 -14.80
C LEU A 67 9.83 -3.39 -13.60
N LYS A 68 8.62 -2.86 -13.33
CA LYS A 68 8.36 -2.02 -12.15
C LYS A 68 8.58 -2.79 -10.85
N GLU A 69 8.19 -4.06 -10.78
CA GLU A 69 8.44 -4.93 -9.63
C GLU A 69 9.94 -5.17 -9.41
N LEU A 70 10.72 -5.40 -10.48
CA LEU A 70 12.19 -5.51 -10.37
C LEU A 70 12.81 -4.22 -9.82
N CYS A 71 12.40 -3.05 -10.33
CA CYS A 71 12.84 -1.76 -9.80
C CYS A 71 12.47 -1.59 -8.33
N ARG A 72 11.24 -1.95 -7.95
CA ARG A 72 10.77 -1.85 -6.55
C ARG A 72 11.61 -2.71 -5.62
N VAL A 73 11.88 -3.97 -5.99
CA VAL A 73 12.72 -4.88 -5.18
C VAL A 73 14.16 -4.35 -5.08
N TYR A 74 14.73 -3.86 -6.17
CA TYR A 74 16.07 -3.27 -6.17
C TYR A 74 16.16 -2.07 -5.23
N VAL A 75 15.23 -1.11 -5.35
CA VAL A 75 15.20 0.07 -4.48
C VAL A 75 15.01 -0.34 -3.02
N SER A 76 14.06 -1.23 -2.72
CA SER A 76 13.83 -1.72 -1.35
C SER A 76 15.10 -2.34 -0.75
N LYS A 77 15.84 -3.15 -1.50
CA LYS A 77 17.12 -3.72 -1.04
C LYS A 77 18.19 -2.65 -0.83
N SER A 78 18.26 -1.63 -1.69
CA SER A 78 19.28 -0.56 -1.59
C SER A 78 19.13 0.32 -0.35
N ILE A 79 17.94 0.36 0.25
CA ILE A 79 17.64 1.14 1.46
C ILE A 79 17.32 0.26 2.67
N GLU A 80 17.60 -1.06 2.59
CA GLU A 80 17.35 -2.02 3.67
C GLU A 80 15.89 -2.02 4.16
N CYS A 81 14.95 -1.86 3.22
CA CYS A 81 13.52 -1.93 3.53
C CYS A 81 13.07 -3.39 3.62
N GLU A 82 12.83 -3.85 4.83
CA GLU A 82 12.43 -5.24 5.15
C GLU A 82 10.90 -5.49 5.10
N TYR A 83 10.12 -4.47 4.71
CA TYR A 83 8.66 -4.49 4.81
C TYR A 83 7.97 -5.48 3.88
#